data_AF-A0A4U2E0I9-F1
#
_entry.id   AF-A0A4U2E0I9-F1
#
_cell.length_a   1.000
_cell.length_b   1.000
_cell.length_c   1.000
_cell.angle_alpha   90.00
_cell.angle_beta   90.00
_cell.angle_gamma   90.00
#
_symmetry.space_group_name_H-M   'P 1'
#
loop_
_entity.id
_entity.type
_entity.pdbx_description
1 polymer ?
#
loop_
_entity_poly.entity_id
_entity_poly.type
_entity_poly.pdbx_seq_one_letter_code
_entity_poly.pdbx_strand_id
1 'polypeptide(L)'
;GDQEIDISRENISYGANALRDGVSLGHQNKTRPVVSPAEIQGLDDLECYLRTPNSMLITKLQLKYDRMSNIQPSFMKRVIPGGEKMESLDQALIFHELIALHELDETQRKRLLAIQQSTYENETEQQQTRESQKQTMTKTSKSSTPPLKQGQNQQLAEQTQDELQRETEEASITQQDMGEIAD
;
A
#
# COMPACT_ATOMS: atom_id res chain seq x y z
N GLY A 1 -11.25 24.51 -19.97
CA GLY A 1 -11.62 25.47 -21.03
C GLY A 1 -13.10 25.72 -20.89
N ASP A 2 -13.52 26.96 -21.12
CA ASP A 2 -14.91 27.36 -20.92
C ASP A 2 -15.68 27.39 -22.23
N GLN A 3 -16.98 27.13 -22.17
CA GLN A 3 -17.90 27.19 -23.28
C GLN A 3 -19.06 28.11 -22.94
N GLU A 4 -19.38 29.01 -23.86
CA GLU A 4 -20.59 29.82 -23.82
C GLU A 4 -21.75 29.02 -24.41
N ILE A 5 -22.86 28.96 -23.67
CA ILE A 5 -24.06 28.22 -24.02
C ILE A 5 -25.26 29.15 -23.86
N ASP A 6 -26.10 29.23 -24.89
CA ASP A 6 -27.41 29.86 -24.79
C ASP A 6 -28.44 28.82 -24.32
N ILE A 7 -29.07 29.09 -23.18
CA ILE A 7 -30.07 28.22 -22.58
C ILE A 7 -31.42 28.93 -22.68
N SER A 8 -32.30 28.41 -23.53
CA SER A 8 -33.71 28.80 -23.55
C SER A 8 -34.44 28.12 -22.39
N ARG A 9 -34.99 28.91 -21.47
CA ARG A 9 -35.80 28.45 -20.35
C ARG A 9 -37.26 28.83 -20.56
N GLU A 10 -38.11 27.83 -20.47
CA GLU A 10 -39.55 28.02 -20.40
C GLU A 10 -39.98 28.14 -18.95
N ASN A 11 -40.80 29.15 -18.67
CA ASN A 11 -41.45 29.32 -17.39
C ASN A 11 -42.96 29.27 -17.62
N ILE A 12 -43.62 28.28 -17.04
CA ILE A 12 -45.06 28.08 -17.14
C ILE A 12 -45.67 28.50 -15.81
N SER A 13 -46.58 29.46 -15.86
CA SER A 13 -47.34 29.88 -14.68
C SER A 13 -48.77 29.36 -14.80
N TYR A 14 -49.18 28.62 -13.77
CA TYR A 14 -50.50 27.98 -13.71
C TYR A 14 -51.51 28.87 -12.98
N GLY A 15 -52.66 29.12 -13.61
CA GLY A 15 -53.79 29.84 -13.04
C GLY A 15 -54.90 28.89 -12.54
N ALA A 16 -55.90 29.44 -11.86
CA ALA A 16 -57.07 28.67 -11.40
C ALA A 16 -57.95 28.12 -12.56
N ASN A 17 -57.80 28.67 -13.78
CA ASN A 17 -58.47 28.22 -15.00
C ASN A 17 -57.44 28.10 -16.13
N ALA A 18 -57.57 27.08 -16.98
CA ALA A 18 -56.65 26.81 -18.10
C ALA A 18 -56.56 27.97 -19.11
N LEU A 19 -57.62 28.78 -19.25
CA LEU A 19 -57.62 29.99 -20.08
C LEU A 19 -56.69 31.11 -19.57
N ARG A 20 -56.14 30.97 -18.36
CA ARG A 20 -55.28 31.96 -17.68
C ARG A 20 -53.85 31.45 -17.51
N ASP A 21 -53.50 30.31 -18.08
CA ASP A 21 -52.11 29.85 -18.07
C ASP A 21 -51.25 30.71 -18.99
N GLY A 22 -50.07 31.09 -18.48
CA GLY A 22 -49.08 31.87 -19.23
C GLY A 22 -47.80 31.06 -19.40
N VAL A 23 -47.28 31.02 -20.64
CA VAL A 23 -45.95 30.49 -20.95
C VAL A 23 -45.05 31.66 -21.30
N SER A 24 -43.90 31.76 -20.63
CA SER A 24 -42.86 32.75 -20.93
C SER A 24 -41.58 32.02 -21.31
N LEU A 25 -40.99 32.39 -22.45
CA LEU A 25 -39.71 31.86 -22.91
C LEU A 25 -38.61 32.91 -22.70
N GLY A 26 -37.64 32.61 -21.84
CA GLY A 26 -36.47 33.46 -21.60
C GLY A 26 -35.21 32.82 -22.19
N HIS A 27 -34.37 33.60 -22.86
CA HIS A 27 -33.04 33.16 -23.33
C HIS A 27 -31.98 33.63 -22.35
N GLN A 28 -31.01 32.76 -22.05
CA GLN A 28 -29.95 33.05 -21.09
C GLN A 28 -28.61 32.51 -21.58
N ASN A 29 -27.71 33.42 -21.95
CA ASN A 29 -26.32 33.08 -22.24
C ASN A 29 -25.56 32.82 -20.92
N LYS A 30 -24.87 31.69 -20.84
CA LYS A 30 -24.06 31.28 -19.69
C LYS A 30 -22.74 30.70 -20.15
N THR A 31 -21.67 31.16 -19.51
CA THR A 31 -20.33 30.57 -19.64
C THR A 31 -20.14 29.51 -18.56
N ARG A 32 -19.83 28.28 -18.94
CA ARG A 32 -19.53 27.17 -18.01
C ARG A 32 -18.28 26.41 -18.47
N PRO A 33 -17.56 25.72 -17.57
CA PRO A 33 -16.48 24.84 -17.99
C PRO A 33 -17.04 23.73 -18.90
N VAL A 34 -16.29 23.35 -19.93
CA VAL A 34 -16.67 22.26 -20.86
C VAL A 34 -16.77 20.92 -20.13
N VAL A 35 -15.87 20.68 -19.18
CA VAL A 35 -15.84 19.51 -18.30
C VAL A 35 -15.68 20.01 -16.87
N SER A 36 -16.59 19.60 -16.00
CA SER A 36 -16.58 19.95 -14.59
C SER A 36 -15.53 19.15 -13.80
N PRO A 37 -15.01 19.68 -12.68
CA PRO A 37 -14.09 18.92 -11.82
C PRO A 37 -14.70 17.60 -11.31
N ALA A 38 -16.01 17.58 -11.04
CA ALA A 38 -16.72 16.38 -10.60
C ALA A 38 -16.75 15.30 -11.70
N GLU A 39 -16.95 15.67 -12.97
CA GLU A 39 -16.88 14.73 -14.10
C GLU A 39 -15.48 14.16 -14.30
N ILE A 40 -14.42 14.91 -13.95
CA ILE A 40 -13.04 14.42 -14.00
C ILE A 40 -12.78 13.43 -12.85
N GLN A 41 -13.26 13.75 -11.65
CA GLN A 41 -13.13 12.87 -10.48
C GLN A 41 -13.94 11.58 -10.61
N GLY A 42 -15.05 11.61 -11.34
CA GLY A 42 -15.90 10.45 -11.64
C GLY A 42 -15.54 9.71 -12.93
N LEU A 43 -14.34 9.90 -13.49
CA LEU A 43 -13.88 9.08 -14.61
C LEU A 43 -13.56 7.67 -14.15
N ASP A 44 -14.06 6.68 -14.89
CA ASP A 44 -13.69 5.28 -14.68
C ASP A 44 -12.28 4.98 -15.23
N ASP A 45 -11.73 3.85 -14.81
CA ASP A 45 -10.48 3.34 -15.38
C ASP A 45 -10.59 3.22 -16.91
N LEU A 46 -9.50 3.58 -17.59
CA LEU A 46 -9.41 3.61 -19.06
C LEU A 46 -10.35 4.64 -19.73
N GLU A 47 -10.94 5.59 -19.01
CA GLU A 47 -11.63 6.72 -19.62
C GLU A 47 -10.78 8.00 -19.58
N CYS A 48 -10.87 8.83 -20.63
CA CYS A 48 -10.22 10.14 -20.63
C CYS A 48 -10.93 11.17 -21.50
N TYR A 49 -10.69 12.45 -21.22
CA TYR A 49 -11.06 13.55 -22.12
C TYR A 49 -9.85 13.91 -22.98
N LEU A 50 -10.01 13.79 -24.30
CA LEU A 50 -8.98 14.17 -25.27
C LEU A 50 -9.34 15.50 -25.92
N ARG A 51 -8.33 16.38 -26.01
CA ARG A 51 -8.33 17.55 -26.87
C ARG A 51 -7.25 17.38 -27.92
N THR A 52 -7.62 17.39 -29.19
CA THR A 52 -6.63 17.33 -30.27
C THR A 52 -5.91 18.66 -30.41
N PRO A 53 -4.60 18.67 -30.72
CA PRO A 53 -3.91 19.90 -31.09
C PRO A 53 -4.64 20.52 -32.28
N ASN A 54 -4.79 21.84 -32.27
CA ASN A 54 -5.49 22.65 -33.29
C ASN A 54 -7.02 22.53 -33.34
N SER A 55 -7.65 21.75 -32.44
CA SER A 55 -9.11 21.77 -32.27
C SER A 55 -9.52 22.37 -30.93
N MET A 56 -10.67 23.04 -30.92
CA MET A 56 -11.33 23.48 -29.70
C MET A 56 -12.34 22.44 -29.19
N LEU A 57 -12.56 21.35 -29.95
CA LEU A 57 -13.44 20.27 -29.56
C LEU A 57 -12.73 19.33 -28.57
N ILE A 58 -13.51 18.84 -27.61
CA ILE A 58 -13.10 17.88 -26.59
C ILE A 58 -14.00 16.66 -26.73
N THR A 59 -13.43 15.46 -26.60
CA THR A 59 -14.18 14.21 -26.71
C THR A 59 -13.84 13.28 -25.55
N LYS A 60 -14.85 12.65 -24.96
CA LYS A 60 -14.66 11.57 -23.99
C LYS A 60 -14.33 10.29 -24.76
N LEU A 61 -13.22 9.65 -24.43
CA LEU A 61 -12.75 8.41 -25.03
C LEU A 61 -12.74 7.30 -24.00
N GLN A 62 -13.08 6.09 -24.47
CA GLN A 62 -12.90 4.86 -23.73
C GLN A 62 -11.73 4.09 -24.35
N LEU A 63 -10.64 3.94 -23.59
CA LEU A 63 -9.44 3.24 -24.00
C LEU A 63 -9.65 1.74 -23.83
N LYS A 64 -9.14 0.97 -24.79
CA LYS A 64 -9.11 -0.48 -24.70
C LYS A 64 -7.70 -0.91 -24.28
N TYR A 65 -7.60 -1.67 -23.20
CA TYR A 65 -6.33 -2.26 -22.79
C TYR A 65 -5.92 -3.35 -23.80
N ASP A 66 -4.76 -3.16 -24.43
CA ASP A 66 -4.17 -4.13 -25.34
C ASP A 66 -2.98 -4.85 -24.66
N ARG A 67 -3.02 -6.18 -24.67
CA ARG A 67 -1.97 -7.03 -24.08
C ARG A 67 -0.93 -7.37 -25.15
N MET A 68 -0.05 -6.42 -25.42
CA MET A 68 1.05 -6.62 -26.36
C MET A 68 1.96 -7.79 -25.92
N SER A 69 2.41 -8.59 -26.89
CA SER A 69 3.30 -9.72 -26.65
C SER A 69 4.65 -9.26 -26.11
N ASN A 70 5.17 -9.93 -25.08
CA ASN A 70 6.50 -9.66 -24.56
C ASN A 70 7.57 -10.27 -25.47
N ILE A 71 8.25 -9.44 -26.25
CA ILE A 71 9.29 -9.87 -27.21
C ILE A 71 10.66 -10.07 -26.52
N GLN A 72 10.94 -9.36 -25.43
CA GLN A 72 12.25 -9.32 -24.79
C GLN A 72 12.08 -9.13 -23.26
N PRO A 73 12.84 -9.86 -22.41
CA PRO A 73 12.76 -9.68 -20.96
C PRO A 73 12.91 -8.22 -20.55
N SER A 74 12.06 -7.78 -19.64
CA SER A 74 12.03 -6.40 -19.14
C SER A 74 13.34 -5.97 -18.48
N PHE A 75 14.09 -6.94 -17.96
CA PHE A 75 15.37 -6.71 -17.31
C PHE A 75 16.33 -7.88 -17.57
N MET A 76 17.54 -7.55 -18.01
CA MET A 76 18.64 -8.51 -18.14
C MET A 76 19.70 -8.20 -17.08
N LYS A 77 19.72 -9.00 -16.00
CA LYS A 77 20.71 -8.84 -14.94
C LYS A 77 22.10 -9.17 -15.51
N ARG A 78 23.03 -8.23 -15.36
CA ARG A 78 24.44 -8.50 -15.64
C ARG A 78 25.01 -9.39 -14.54
N VAL A 79 25.62 -10.50 -14.93
CA VAL A 79 26.49 -11.29 -14.05
C VAL A 79 27.83 -10.57 -14.00
N ILE A 80 28.07 -9.83 -12.92
CA ILE A 80 29.40 -9.30 -12.62
C ILE A 80 30.02 -10.32 -11.67
N PRO A 81 31.01 -11.13 -12.12
CA PRO A 81 31.74 -11.97 -11.18
C PRO A 81 32.38 -11.04 -10.16
N GLY A 82 32.17 -11.31 -8.87
CA GLY A 82 32.94 -10.65 -7.83
C GLY A 82 34.41 -10.93 -8.13
N GLY A 83 35.27 -9.91 -8.12
CA GLY A 83 36.70 -10.18 -8.22
C GLY A 83 37.13 -11.12 -7.08
N GLU A 84 38.23 -11.86 -7.23
CA GLU A 84 38.72 -12.80 -6.20
C GLU A 84 38.75 -12.18 -4.80
N LYS A 85 39.07 -10.87 -4.71
CA LYS A 85 39.03 -10.09 -3.47
C LYS A 85 37.63 -10.00 -2.87
N MET A 86 36.62 -9.71 -3.68
CA MET A 86 35.21 -9.62 -3.25
C MET A 86 34.74 -10.97 -2.71
N GLU A 87 35.04 -12.06 -3.41
CA GLU A 87 34.67 -13.40 -2.98
C GLU A 87 35.38 -13.80 -1.68
N SER A 88 36.67 -13.46 -1.54
CA SER A 88 37.43 -13.71 -0.31
C SER A 88 36.88 -12.93 0.90
N LEU A 89 36.43 -11.69 0.68
CA LEU A 89 35.80 -10.86 1.70
C LEU A 89 34.44 -11.43 2.11
N ASP A 90 33.62 -11.85 1.15
CA ASP A 90 32.33 -12.50 1.42
C ASP A 90 32.52 -13.79 2.23
N GLN A 91 33.50 -14.62 1.86
CA GLN A 91 33.84 -15.83 2.61
C GLN A 91 34.33 -15.52 4.03
N ALA A 92 35.18 -14.50 4.20
CA ALA A 92 35.65 -14.08 5.52
C ALA A 92 34.50 -13.55 6.40
N LEU A 93 33.57 -12.81 5.81
CA LEU A 93 32.39 -12.28 6.51
C LEU A 93 31.48 -13.42 6.99
N ILE A 94 31.17 -14.37 6.11
CA ILE A 94 30.40 -15.58 6.44
C ILE A 94 31.07 -16.39 7.55
N PHE A 95 32.39 -16.56 7.48
CA PHE A 95 33.17 -17.28 8.48
C PHE A 95 33.03 -16.63 9.87
N HIS A 96 33.19 -15.30 9.96
CA HIS A 96 33.09 -14.59 11.23
C HIS A 96 31.67 -14.58 11.80
N GLU A 97 30.65 -14.48 10.96
CA GLU A 97 29.25 -14.44 11.40
C GLU A 97 28.75 -15.80 11.89
N LEU A 98 29.14 -16.90 11.23
CA LEU A 98 28.49 -18.20 11.44
C LEU A 98 29.40 -19.27 12.04
N ILE A 99 30.70 -19.25 11.73
CA ILE A 99 31.60 -20.38 11.96
C ILE A 99 32.60 -20.11 13.08
N ALA A 100 33.06 -18.86 13.24
CA ALA A 100 34.13 -18.51 14.17
C ALA A 100 33.89 -19.01 15.61
N LEU A 101 32.65 -18.99 16.09
CA LEU A 101 32.27 -19.45 17.43
C LEU A 101 32.41 -20.98 17.61
N HIS A 102 32.36 -21.76 16.52
CA HIS A 102 32.58 -23.21 16.52
C HIS A 102 34.05 -23.61 16.47
N GLU A 103 34.93 -22.76 15.92
CA GLU A 103 36.37 -23.02 15.89
C GLU A 103 37.11 -22.62 17.18
N LEU A 104 36.43 -21.90 18.08
CA LEU A 104 36.99 -21.59 19.40
C LEU A 104 37.13 -22.86 20.25
N ASP A 105 38.26 -22.97 20.94
CA ASP A 105 38.51 -24.01 21.93
C ASP A 105 37.41 -24.01 23.01
N GLU A 106 37.08 -25.17 23.58
CA GLU A 106 35.94 -25.29 24.51
C GLU A 106 36.06 -24.33 25.71
N THR A 107 37.30 -24.09 26.15
CA THR A 107 37.65 -23.17 27.22
C THR A 107 37.29 -21.71 26.86
N GLN A 108 37.67 -21.27 25.66
CA GLN A 108 37.40 -19.93 25.12
C GLN A 108 35.90 -19.75 24.87
N ARG A 109 35.24 -20.77 24.31
CA ARG A 109 33.79 -20.75 24.03
C ARG A 109 32.98 -20.63 25.32
N LYS A 110 33.30 -21.40 26.36
CA LYS A 110 32.65 -21.30 27.69
C LYS A 110 32.84 -19.90 28.29
N ARG A 111 34.04 -19.33 28.16
CA ARG A 111 34.33 -17.96 28.65
C ARG A 111 33.48 -16.91 27.93
N LEU A 112 33.37 -17.00 26.61
CA LEU A 112 32.62 -16.04 25.79
C LEU A 112 31.10 -16.14 26.05
N LEU A 113 30.60 -17.36 26.21
CA LEU A 113 29.22 -17.61 26.65
C LEU A 113 28.96 -17.09 28.07
N ALA A 114 29.93 -17.20 28.99
CA ALA A 114 29.81 -16.64 30.33
C ALA A 114 29.76 -15.10 30.31
N ILE A 115 30.57 -14.45 29.46
CA ILE A 115 30.49 -13.00 29.26
C ILE A 115 29.13 -12.61 28.70
N GLN A 116 28.62 -13.33 27.71
CA GLN A 116 27.26 -13.11 27.17
C GLN A 116 26.16 -13.40 28.20
N GLN A 117 26.36 -14.34 29.12
CA GLN A 117 25.42 -14.57 30.22
C GLN A 117 25.43 -13.44 31.23
N SER A 118 26.61 -12.84 31.50
CA SER A 118 26.75 -11.73 32.43
C SER A 118 26.15 -10.39 31.95
N THR A 119 25.77 -10.27 30.67
CA THR A 119 25.07 -9.08 30.17
C THR A 119 23.58 -9.06 30.53
N TYR A 120 23.02 -10.17 30.99
CA TYR A 120 21.63 -10.26 31.43
C TYR A 120 21.57 -10.27 32.96
N GLU A 121 20.59 -9.58 33.53
CA GLU A 121 20.43 -9.52 34.99
C GLU A 121 19.75 -10.78 35.54
N ASN A 122 18.86 -11.40 34.76
CA ASN A 122 18.08 -12.59 35.16
C ASN A 122 18.05 -13.69 34.07
N GLU A 123 17.93 -14.95 34.48
CA GLU A 123 17.86 -16.11 33.57
C GLU A 123 16.62 -16.09 32.66
N THR A 124 15.50 -15.53 33.15
CA THR A 124 14.25 -15.39 32.40
C THR A 124 14.37 -14.39 31.25
N GLU A 125 15.04 -13.27 31.46
CA GLU A 125 15.31 -12.25 30.44
C GLU A 125 16.22 -12.79 29.33
N GLN A 126 17.22 -13.58 29.72
CA GLN A 126 18.07 -14.29 28.77
C GLN A 126 17.28 -15.29 27.90
N GLN A 127 16.37 -16.06 28.51
CA GLN A 127 15.54 -17.03 27.79
C GLN A 127 14.60 -16.35 26.80
N GLN A 128 13.90 -15.29 27.22
CA GLN A 128 13.00 -14.52 26.34
C GLN A 128 13.75 -13.89 25.16
N THR A 129 14.96 -13.38 25.38
CA THR A 129 15.80 -12.81 24.32
C THR A 129 16.22 -13.88 23.31
N ARG A 130 16.62 -15.07 23.78
CA ARG A 130 16.97 -16.21 22.90
C ARG A 130 15.78 -16.70 22.09
N GLU A 131 14.60 -16.80 22.71
CA GLU A 131 13.38 -17.24 22.03
C GLU A 131 12.95 -16.24 20.96
N SER A 132 13.01 -14.94 21.26
CA SER A 132 12.71 -13.87 20.31
C SER A 132 13.65 -13.91 19.11
N GLN A 133 14.97 -14.07 19.33
CA GLN A 133 15.94 -14.22 18.23
C GLN A 133 15.74 -15.51 17.42
N LYS A 134 15.32 -16.60 18.06
CA LYS A 134 15.03 -17.86 17.35
C LYS A 134 13.75 -17.75 16.50
N GLN A 135 12.75 -17.00 16.96
CA GLN A 135 11.55 -16.71 16.18
C GLN A 135 11.83 -15.79 14.99
N THR A 136 12.71 -14.79 15.12
CA THR A 136 13.08 -13.92 13.98
C THR A 136 13.85 -14.70 12.91
N MET A 137 14.79 -15.58 13.27
CA MET A 137 15.52 -16.42 12.31
C MET A 137 14.64 -17.48 11.60
N THR A 138 13.61 -18.01 12.27
CA THR A 138 12.66 -18.96 11.65
C THR A 138 11.64 -18.28 10.74
N LYS A 139 11.35 -16.99 10.96
CA LYS A 139 10.50 -16.18 10.06
C LYS A 139 11.26 -15.75 8.79
N THR A 140 12.55 -15.44 8.87
CA THR A 140 13.37 -15.06 7.70
C THR A 140 13.76 -16.24 6.80
N SER A 141 13.90 -17.45 7.35
CA SER A 141 14.12 -18.67 6.55
C SER A 141 12.87 -19.17 5.80
N LYS A 142 11.67 -18.75 6.22
CA LYS A 142 10.42 -19.02 5.48
C LYS A 142 10.18 -18.06 4.30
N SER A 143 10.97 -16.99 4.14
CA SER A 143 10.85 -16.05 3.02
C SER A 143 11.89 -16.25 1.90
N SER A 144 12.77 -17.25 1.99
CA SER A 144 13.77 -17.56 0.95
C SER A 144 13.30 -18.57 -0.12
N THR A 145 11.99 -18.64 -0.37
CA THR A 145 11.47 -19.06 -1.68
C THR A 145 10.68 -17.87 -2.22
N PRO A 146 11.03 -17.25 -3.35
CA PRO A 146 10.17 -16.22 -3.92
C PRO A 146 8.86 -16.90 -4.34
N PRO A 147 7.69 -16.61 -3.72
CA PRO A 147 6.45 -17.04 -4.30
C PRO A 147 6.20 -16.08 -5.46
N LEU A 148 6.26 -16.62 -6.66
CA LEU A 148 5.69 -16.02 -7.85
C LEU A 148 4.16 -15.98 -7.70
N LYS A 149 3.61 -15.19 -6.76
CA LYS A 149 2.17 -14.85 -6.65
C LYS A 149 2.02 -13.48 -5.98
N GLN A 150 2.04 -12.43 -6.80
CA GLN A 150 1.44 -11.13 -6.46
C GLN A 150 -0.07 -11.37 -6.26
N GLY A 151 -0.57 -11.26 -5.03
CA GLY A 151 -2.02 -11.31 -4.78
C GLY A 151 -2.47 -11.72 -3.39
N GLN A 152 -1.62 -12.32 -2.56
CA GLN A 152 -2.05 -12.82 -1.22
C GLN A 152 -1.43 -12.08 -0.02
N ASN A 153 -0.37 -11.29 -0.21
CA ASN A 153 0.30 -10.59 0.89
C ASN A 153 -0.45 -9.36 1.40
N GLN A 154 -1.33 -8.75 0.61
CA GLN A 154 -2.10 -7.58 1.04
C GLN A 154 -3.25 -7.99 1.97
N GLN A 155 -3.96 -9.07 1.63
CA GLN A 155 -5.07 -9.58 2.43
C GLN A 155 -4.63 -10.17 3.78
N LEU A 156 -3.47 -10.84 3.85
CA LEU A 156 -2.97 -11.35 5.13
C LEU A 156 -2.49 -10.22 6.06
N ALA A 157 -1.94 -9.14 5.50
CA ALA A 157 -1.49 -7.99 6.28
C ALA A 157 -2.68 -7.18 6.82
N GLU A 158 -3.73 -7.01 6.03
CA GLU A 158 -4.99 -6.40 6.45
C GLU A 158 -5.67 -7.25 7.55
N GLN A 159 -5.75 -8.57 7.37
CA GLN A 159 -6.30 -9.47 8.40
C GLN A 159 -5.51 -9.42 9.72
N THR A 160 -4.18 -9.35 9.65
CA THR A 160 -3.34 -9.27 10.86
C THR A 160 -3.50 -7.92 11.57
N GLN A 161 -3.71 -6.82 10.83
CA GLN A 161 -3.97 -5.50 11.41
C GLN A 161 -5.35 -5.41 12.05
N ASP A 162 -6.38 -5.99 11.41
CA ASP A 162 -7.74 -6.02 11.95
C ASP A 162 -7.83 -6.85 13.23
N GLU A 163 -7.10 -7.95 13.32
CA GLU A 163 -7.09 -8.82 14.51
C GLU A 163 -6.37 -8.15 15.68
N LEU A 164 -5.26 -7.45 15.43
CA LEU A 164 -4.58 -6.60 16.42
C LEU A 164 -5.45 -5.43 16.88
N GLN A 165 -6.20 -4.79 15.98
CA GLN A 165 -7.14 -3.72 16.35
C GLN A 165 -8.26 -4.25 17.24
N ARG A 166 -8.84 -5.41 16.92
CA ARG A 166 -9.87 -6.06 17.75
C ARG A 166 -9.35 -6.43 19.14
N GLU A 167 -8.16 -7.01 19.25
CA GLU A 167 -7.56 -7.30 20.56
C GLU A 167 -7.30 -6.02 21.37
N THR A 168 -6.90 -4.91 20.74
CA THR A 168 -6.74 -3.63 21.44
C THR A 168 -8.07 -3.01 21.86
N GLU A 169 -9.13 -3.15 21.05
CA GLU A 169 -10.47 -2.69 21.38
C GLU A 169 -11.08 -3.51 22.52
N GLU A 170 -10.97 -4.84 22.48
CA GLU A 170 -11.42 -5.73 23.56
C GLU A 170 -10.66 -5.47 24.87
N ALA A 171 -9.35 -5.25 24.81
CA ALA A 171 -8.54 -4.88 25.97
C ALA A 171 -8.93 -3.50 26.54
N SER A 172 -9.33 -2.54 25.68
CA SER A 172 -9.78 -1.21 26.08
C SER A 172 -11.17 -1.23 26.74
N ILE A 173 -12.06 -2.10 26.27
CA ILE A 173 -13.40 -2.31 26.85
C ILE A 173 -13.29 -2.94 28.22
N THR A 174 -12.36 -3.90 28.40
CA THR A 174 -12.11 -4.56 29.69
C THR A 174 -11.53 -3.59 30.74
N GLN A 175 -10.87 -2.50 30.32
CA GLN A 175 -10.40 -1.44 31.22
C GLN A 175 -11.47 -0.42 31.61
N GLN A 176 -12.51 -0.21 30.80
CA GLN A 176 -13.61 0.70 31.13
C GLN A 176 -14.59 0.09 32.15
N ASP A 177 -14.80 -1.24 32.12
CA ASP A 177 -15.75 -1.94 33.02
C ASP A 177 -15.23 -2.13 34.47
N MET A 178 -13.95 -1.86 34.72
CA MET A 178 -13.36 -1.87 36.07
C MET A 178 -13.46 -0.52 36.81
N GLY A 179 -14.10 0.48 36.19
CA GLY A 179 -14.16 1.87 36.69
C GLY A 179 -15.48 2.31 37.33
N GLU A 180 -16.55 1.51 37.30
CA GLU A 180 -17.90 1.92 37.74
C GLU A 180 -18.51 1.04 38.85
N ILE A 181 -17.69 0.50 39.76
CA ILE A 181 -18.19 -0.08 41.02
C ILE A 181 -17.36 0.44 42.20
N ALA A 182 -17.63 1.69 42.57
CA ALA A 182 -17.32 2.22 43.89
C ALA A 182 -18.31 3.34 44.23
N ASP A 183 -19.41 2.94 44.87
CA ASP A 183 -20.27 3.79 45.70
C ASP A 183 -20.27 3.18 47.11
#